data_AF-U6DA28-F1
#
_entry.id   AF-U6DA28-F1
#
_cell.length_a   1.000
_cell.length_b   1.000
_cell.length_c   1.000
_cell.angle_alpha   90.00
_cell.angle_beta   90.00
_cell.angle_gamma   90.00
#
_symmetry.space_group_name_H-M   'P 1'
#
loop_
_entity.id
_entity.type
_entity.pdbx_description
1 polymer ?
#
loop_
_entity_poly.entity_id
_entity_poly.type
_entity_poly.pdbx_seq_one_letter_code
_entity_poly.pdbx_strand_id
1 'polypeptide(L)'
;PEDLPIKYAGLSTCFRQEVGSHGRDTRGIFRVHQFEKIEQFVYSSPHDNKSWEMFEEMISTAEDFYQSLGIPYHIVNIVSGSLNHAASKKLDLEAWFPGSGAFRELVSCSNCTDYQARRLRIRYGQTKKMMDKVEFVHMLNATMCATTRTICAILENYQTEEGIVVPEKLREFMPPGLQELIPFVKPAPIDQEPSKKQKKQHEGSKKKGAAKDVPLENRLQNMEVTNS
;
A
#
# COMPACT_ATOMS: atom_id res chain seq x y z
N PRO A 1 -4.98 33.94 2.11
CA PRO A 1 -5.79 33.11 1.18
C PRO A 1 -5.08 32.88 -0.15
N GLU A 2 -4.40 33.92 -0.62
CA GLU A 2 -3.49 33.97 -1.76
C GLU A 2 -2.41 32.88 -1.79
N ASP A 3 -1.98 32.36 -0.63
CA ASP A 3 -0.96 31.30 -0.57
C ASP A 3 -1.50 29.90 -0.92
N LEU A 4 -2.83 29.72 -0.97
CA LEU A 4 -3.46 28.43 -1.28
C LEU A 4 -3.61 28.26 -2.80
N PRO A 5 -3.33 27.06 -3.35
CA PRO A 5 -3.01 25.82 -2.62
C PRO A 5 -1.53 25.72 -2.21
N ILE A 6 -1.30 25.29 -0.96
CA ILE A 6 0.05 24.93 -0.49
C ILE A 6 0.26 23.43 -0.72
N LYS A 7 1.23 23.08 -1.54
CA LYS A 7 1.53 21.69 -1.94
C LYS A 7 2.86 21.24 -1.32
N TYR A 8 2.85 20.08 -0.68
CA TYR A 8 4.03 19.44 -0.10
C TYR A 8 4.29 18.08 -0.74
N ALA A 9 5.58 17.79 -0.96
CA ALA A 9 6.10 16.46 -1.23
C ALA A 9 6.79 15.93 0.04
N GLY A 10 6.04 15.20 0.86
CA GLY A 10 6.54 14.59 2.09
C GLY A 10 7.39 13.35 1.77
N LEU A 11 8.62 13.30 2.30
CA LEU A 11 9.49 12.13 2.24
C LEU A 11 9.72 11.62 3.66
N SER A 12 9.37 10.36 3.93
CA SER A 12 9.59 9.77 5.26
C SER A 12 9.67 8.25 5.23
N THR A 13 10.28 7.68 6.27
CA THR A 13 10.13 6.28 6.62
C THR A 13 8.84 6.10 7.43
N CYS A 14 7.97 5.22 6.95
CA CYS A 14 6.69 4.87 7.55
C CYS A 14 6.81 3.58 8.36
N PHE A 15 6.18 3.56 9.53
CA PHE A 15 6.13 2.39 10.41
C PHE A 15 4.68 1.91 10.59
N ARG A 16 4.43 0.62 10.32
CA ARG A 16 3.10 0.01 10.51
C ARG A 16 3.21 -1.30 11.29
N GLN A 17 2.37 -1.46 12.31
CA GLN A 17 2.34 -2.70 13.09
C GLN A 17 1.68 -3.87 12.35
N GLU A 18 0.91 -3.61 11.27
CA GLU A 18 0.21 -4.62 10.47
C GLU A 18 -0.68 -5.55 11.33
N VAL A 19 -1.29 -5.01 12.40
CA VAL A 19 -2.23 -5.73 13.26
C VAL A 19 -3.52 -6.01 12.46
N GLY A 20 -3.92 -7.29 12.39
CA GLY A 20 -5.12 -7.73 11.68
C GLY A 20 -4.88 -8.42 10.33
N SER A 21 -3.65 -8.45 9.83
CA SER A 21 -3.28 -9.14 8.58
C SER A 21 -2.48 -10.43 8.81
N HIS A 22 -2.74 -11.15 9.91
CA HIS A 22 -2.01 -12.38 10.24
C HIS A 22 -2.09 -13.38 9.07
N GLY A 23 -0.94 -13.79 8.56
CA GLY A 23 -0.84 -14.74 7.45
C GLY A 23 -1.01 -14.17 6.02
N ARG A 24 -1.30 -12.87 5.85
CA ARG A 24 -1.34 -12.23 4.51
C ARG A 24 0.02 -11.66 4.12
N ASP A 25 0.42 -11.92 2.87
CA ASP A 25 1.63 -11.36 2.23
C ASP A 25 2.89 -11.50 3.11
N THR A 26 3.05 -12.62 3.81
CA THR A 26 4.15 -12.85 4.77
C THR A 26 5.52 -13.09 4.13
N ARG A 27 5.59 -13.10 2.79
CA ARG A 27 6.81 -13.30 2.00
C ARG A 27 7.09 -12.07 1.16
N GLY A 28 8.38 -11.77 0.96
CA GLY A 28 8.83 -10.62 0.17
C GLY A 28 8.79 -9.30 0.93
N ILE A 29 8.72 -8.19 0.20
CA ILE A 29 8.78 -6.81 0.74
C ILE A 29 7.49 -6.00 0.53
N PHE A 30 6.43 -6.64 0.02
CA PHE A 30 5.17 -5.95 -0.33
C PHE A 30 4.41 -5.43 0.90
N ARG A 31 4.40 -6.22 1.98
CA ARG A 31 3.80 -5.87 3.28
C ARG A 31 4.86 -6.01 4.36
N VAL A 32 5.33 -4.89 4.89
CA VAL A 32 6.44 -4.81 5.84
C VAL A 32 6.15 -3.78 6.92
N HIS A 33 6.84 -3.92 8.05
CA HIS A 33 6.69 -2.99 9.17
C HIS A 33 7.31 -1.62 8.93
N GLN A 34 8.28 -1.53 8.03
CA GLN A 34 9.03 -0.33 7.71
C GLN A 34 9.16 -0.19 6.19
N PHE A 35 8.83 0.98 5.66
CA PHE A 35 8.97 1.31 4.25
C PHE A 35 9.03 2.82 4.03
N GLU A 36 9.68 3.24 2.96
CA GLU A 36 9.81 4.64 2.57
C GLU A 36 8.64 5.05 1.69
N LYS A 37 8.21 6.30 1.84
CA LYS A 37 7.10 6.84 1.07
C LYS A 37 7.32 8.30 0.69
N ILE A 38 6.99 8.59 -0.56
CA ILE A 38 6.79 9.95 -1.07
C ILE A 38 5.28 10.21 -1.08
N GLU A 39 4.87 11.30 -0.46
CA GLU A 39 3.47 11.63 -0.20
C GLU A 39 3.15 13.05 -0.66
N GLN A 40 2.06 13.18 -1.42
CA GLN A 40 1.45 14.44 -1.77
C GLN A 40 0.58 14.89 -0.60
N PHE A 41 0.77 16.13 -0.13
CA PHE A 41 -0.12 16.73 0.85
C PHE A 41 -0.48 18.15 0.41
N VAL A 42 -1.78 18.45 0.34
CA VAL A 42 -2.24 19.75 -0.15
C VAL A 42 -3.21 20.38 0.85
N TYR A 43 -2.90 21.63 1.19
CA TYR A 43 -3.88 22.55 1.80
C TYR A 43 -4.55 23.33 0.68
N SER A 44 -5.87 23.24 0.57
CA SER A 44 -6.67 23.89 -0.48
C SER A 44 -7.71 24.84 0.12
N SER A 45 -8.17 25.78 -0.72
CA SER A 45 -9.31 26.63 -0.38
C SER A 45 -10.56 25.77 -0.14
N PRO A 46 -11.39 26.10 0.87
CA PRO A 46 -12.68 25.43 1.07
C PRO A 46 -13.74 25.86 0.04
N HIS A 47 -13.49 26.91 -0.75
CA HIS A 47 -14.46 27.52 -1.66
C HIS A 47 -14.32 27.03 -3.11
N ASP A 48 -15.36 27.27 -3.90
CA ASP A 48 -15.37 27.16 -5.37
C ASP A 48 -14.90 25.80 -5.92
N ASN A 49 -15.24 24.72 -5.22
CA ASN A 49 -14.88 23.35 -5.61
C ASN A 49 -13.35 23.09 -5.68
N LYS A 50 -12.51 24.01 -5.18
CA LYS A 50 -11.05 23.97 -5.34
C LYS A 50 -10.40 22.72 -4.76
N SER A 51 -10.92 22.18 -3.66
CA SER A 51 -10.42 20.91 -3.12
C SER A 51 -10.73 19.72 -4.02
N TRP A 52 -11.87 19.73 -4.72
CA TRP A 52 -12.26 18.62 -5.59
C TRP A 52 -11.54 18.68 -6.94
N GLU A 53 -11.28 19.88 -7.46
CA GLU A 53 -10.36 20.07 -8.59
C GLU A 53 -8.96 19.55 -8.24
N MET A 54 -8.44 19.91 -7.06
CA MET A 54 -7.15 19.42 -6.57
C MET A 54 -7.13 17.90 -6.35
N PHE A 55 -8.24 17.31 -5.94
CA PHE A 55 -8.35 15.87 -5.75
C PHE A 55 -8.13 15.11 -7.07
N GLU A 56 -8.76 15.56 -8.15
CA GLU A 56 -8.57 15.00 -9.49
C GLU A 56 -7.15 15.30 -10.03
N GLU A 57 -6.58 16.47 -9.73
CA GLU A 57 -5.17 16.79 -10.07
C GLU A 57 -4.18 15.85 -9.37
N MET A 58 -4.38 15.57 -8.07
CA MET A 58 -3.48 14.73 -7.27
C MET A 58 -3.50 13.25 -7.70
N ILE A 59 -4.67 12.72 -8.06
CA ILE A 59 -4.75 11.35 -8.61
C ILE A 59 -4.14 11.30 -10.01
N SER A 60 -4.42 12.28 -10.88
CA SER A 60 -3.80 12.37 -12.21
C SER A 60 -2.27 12.45 -12.13
N THR A 61 -1.74 13.20 -11.15
CA THR A 61 -0.28 13.28 -10.96
C THR A 61 0.32 11.91 -10.58
N ALA A 62 -0.39 11.11 -9.78
CA ALA A 62 0.03 9.75 -9.45
C ALA A 62 -0.11 8.80 -10.66
N GLU A 63 -1.17 8.95 -11.45
CA GLU A 63 -1.35 8.24 -12.71
C GLU A 63 -0.19 8.49 -13.67
N ASP A 64 0.12 9.76 -13.95
CA ASP A 64 1.24 10.17 -14.82
C ASP A 64 2.57 9.57 -14.34
N PHE A 65 2.80 9.53 -13.02
CA PHE A 65 3.98 8.89 -12.44
C PHE A 65 4.07 7.40 -12.81
N TYR A 66 3.01 6.62 -12.57
CA TYR A 66 3.02 5.18 -12.88
C TYR A 66 2.97 4.88 -14.38
N GLN A 67 2.33 5.73 -15.19
CA GLN A 67 2.40 5.67 -16.65
C GLN A 67 3.83 5.89 -17.15
N SER A 68 4.55 6.86 -16.58
CA SER A 68 5.95 7.12 -16.95
C SER A 68 6.90 5.96 -16.59
N LEU A 69 6.51 5.14 -15.61
CA LEU A 69 7.19 3.90 -15.25
C LEU A 69 6.69 2.68 -16.04
N GLY A 70 5.73 2.85 -16.95
CA GLY A 70 5.17 1.75 -17.74
C GLY A 70 4.46 0.68 -16.91
N ILE A 71 3.89 1.04 -15.75
CA ILE A 71 3.20 0.09 -14.87
C ILE A 71 1.70 0.08 -15.22
N PRO A 72 1.13 -1.07 -15.61
CA PRO A 72 -0.31 -1.19 -15.86
C PRO A 72 -1.11 -1.07 -14.55
N TYR A 73 -2.23 -0.34 -14.57
CA TYR A 73 -3.09 -0.14 -13.40
C TYR A 73 -4.54 0.12 -13.78
N HIS A 74 -5.43 0.14 -12.78
CA HIS A 74 -6.75 0.74 -12.86
C HIS A 74 -7.02 1.67 -11.67
N ILE A 75 -8.03 2.54 -11.79
CA ILE A 75 -8.46 3.43 -10.72
C ILE A 75 -9.76 2.90 -10.11
N VAL A 76 -9.80 2.80 -8.79
CA VAL A 76 -10.95 2.29 -8.04
C VAL A 76 -11.50 3.40 -7.14
N ASN A 77 -12.81 3.67 -7.27
CA ASN A 77 -13.54 4.51 -6.32
C ASN A 77 -14.04 3.66 -5.16
N ILE A 78 -13.58 4.00 -3.95
CA ILE A 78 -13.73 3.14 -2.79
C ILE A 78 -15.13 3.30 -2.17
N VAL A 79 -15.77 2.16 -1.90
CA VAL A 79 -17.10 2.10 -1.31
C VAL A 79 -17.13 2.76 0.07
N SER A 80 -18.27 3.39 0.40
CA SER A 80 -18.45 4.17 1.63
C SER A 80 -18.10 3.42 2.91
N GLY A 81 -18.45 2.12 3.01
CA GLY A 81 -18.16 1.28 4.18
C GLY A 81 -16.67 0.97 4.40
N SER A 82 -15.81 1.26 3.42
CA SER A 82 -14.34 1.09 3.51
C SER A 82 -13.59 2.41 3.63
N LEU A 83 -14.30 3.55 3.70
CA LEU A 83 -13.69 4.85 3.97
C LEU A 83 -13.33 4.96 5.45
N ASN A 84 -12.19 5.59 5.75
CA ASN A 84 -11.86 5.98 7.12
C ASN A 84 -12.63 7.25 7.51
N HIS A 85 -12.69 7.56 8.80
CA HIS A 85 -13.50 8.70 9.30
C HIS A 85 -13.15 10.07 8.69
N ALA A 86 -11.92 10.25 8.21
CA ALA A 86 -11.47 11.52 7.67
C ALA A 86 -11.76 11.70 6.17
N ALA A 87 -11.86 10.63 5.38
CA ALA A 87 -12.01 10.74 3.93
C ALA A 87 -13.48 10.96 3.53
N SER A 88 -13.71 11.99 2.71
CA SER A 88 -15.01 12.23 2.07
C SER A 88 -15.18 11.41 0.79
N LYS A 89 -14.11 11.25 0.02
CA LYS A 89 -13.98 10.36 -1.14
C LYS A 89 -12.54 9.85 -1.20
N LYS A 90 -12.36 8.63 -1.70
CA LYS A 90 -11.04 8.01 -1.87
C LYS A 90 -10.94 7.28 -3.20
N LEU A 91 -9.85 7.51 -3.92
CA LEU A 91 -9.47 6.79 -5.13
C LEU A 91 -8.19 6.02 -4.85
N ASP A 92 -8.20 4.73 -5.18
CA ASP A 92 -7.00 3.90 -5.10
C ASP A 92 -6.51 3.56 -6.52
N LEU A 93 -5.21 3.65 -6.74
CA LEU A 93 -4.54 3.11 -7.93
C LEU A 93 -4.03 1.73 -7.57
N GLU A 94 -4.62 0.72 -8.20
CA GLU A 94 -4.16 -0.66 -8.05
C GLU A 94 -3.40 -1.05 -9.31
N ALA A 95 -2.11 -1.37 -9.15
CA ALA A 95 -1.28 -1.82 -10.26
C ALA A 95 -1.49 -3.31 -10.51
N TRP A 96 -1.35 -3.73 -11.75
CA TRP A 96 -1.37 -5.12 -12.15
C TRP A 96 -0.01 -5.79 -11.89
N PHE A 97 -0.04 -6.94 -11.23
CA PHE A 97 1.11 -7.76 -10.89
C PHE A 97 1.05 -9.06 -11.70
N PRO A 98 1.79 -9.19 -12.82
CA PRO A 98 1.64 -10.30 -13.76
C PRO A 98 2.06 -11.66 -13.19
N GLY A 99 3.10 -11.71 -12.34
CA GLY A 99 3.54 -12.93 -11.67
C GLY A 99 2.57 -13.35 -10.57
N SER A 100 1.95 -12.39 -9.89
CA SER A 100 0.91 -12.64 -8.90
C SER A 100 -0.49 -12.90 -9.50
N GLY A 101 -0.73 -12.46 -10.74
CA GLY A 101 -2.03 -12.55 -11.42
C GLY A 101 -3.13 -11.71 -10.76
N ALA A 102 -2.80 -10.57 -10.17
CA ALA A 102 -3.74 -9.76 -9.39
C ALA A 102 -3.45 -8.26 -9.44
N PHE A 103 -4.49 -7.44 -9.19
CA PHE A 103 -4.33 -6.02 -8.89
C PHE A 103 -3.96 -5.82 -7.42
N ARG A 104 -3.03 -4.90 -7.16
CA ARG A 104 -2.54 -4.57 -5.80
C ARG A 104 -2.39 -3.07 -5.64
N GLU A 105 -2.93 -2.54 -4.54
CA GLU A 105 -2.89 -1.11 -4.19
C GLU A 105 -1.45 -0.59 -4.07
N LEU A 106 -1.13 0.44 -4.85
CA LEU A 106 0.11 1.22 -4.74
C LEU A 106 -0.13 2.64 -4.22
N VAL A 107 -1.26 3.25 -4.59
CA VAL A 107 -1.63 4.61 -4.20
C VAL A 107 -3.01 4.62 -3.59
N SER A 108 -3.18 5.48 -2.60
CA SER A 108 -4.47 5.94 -2.14
C SER A 108 -4.46 7.47 -2.12
N CYS A 109 -5.49 8.08 -2.71
CA CYS A 109 -5.72 9.53 -2.78
C CYS A 109 -7.05 9.85 -2.06
N SER A 110 -7.02 10.74 -1.07
CA SER A 110 -8.18 11.11 -0.26
C SER A 110 -8.37 12.62 -0.18
N ASN A 111 -9.60 13.07 -0.39
CA ASN A 111 -10.02 14.41 0.03
C ASN A 111 -10.66 14.33 1.42
N CYS A 112 -10.04 14.96 2.41
CA CYS A 112 -10.53 14.98 3.79
C CYS A 112 -11.33 16.24 4.13
N THR A 113 -11.52 17.15 3.17
CA THR A 113 -12.21 18.44 3.37
C THR A 113 -11.69 19.15 4.62
N ASP A 114 -12.58 19.70 5.45
CA ASP A 114 -12.20 20.39 6.68
C ASP A 114 -12.02 19.48 7.92
N TYR A 115 -12.19 18.16 7.78
CA TYR A 115 -12.25 17.23 8.92
C TYR A 115 -11.00 17.30 9.80
N GLN A 116 -9.82 17.17 9.17
CA GLN A 116 -8.53 17.26 9.87
C GLN A 116 -8.24 18.70 10.29
N ALA A 117 -8.53 19.68 9.43
CA ALA A 117 -8.26 21.09 9.67
C ALA A 117 -9.01 21.62 10.89
N ARG A 118 -10.27 21.20 11.08
CA ARG A 118 -11.09 21.56 12.24
C ARG A 118 -10.48 21.04 13.55
N ARG A 119 -10.03 19.78 13.55
CA ARG A 119 -9.38 19.16 14.72
C ARG A 119 -8.05 19.85 15.06
N LEU A 120 -7.27 20.21 14.04
CA LEU A 120 -5.97 20.89 14.18
C LEU A 120 -6.07 22.42 14.28
N ARG A 121 -7.28 22.98 14.17
CA ARG A 121 -7.59 24.41 14.17
C ARG A 121 -6.86 25.22 13.06
N ILE A 122 -6.72 24.64 11.87
CA ILE A 122 -6.07 25.28 10.71
C ILE A 122 -7.12 26.09 9.93
N ARG A 123 -7.18 27.39 10.20
CA ARG A 123 -8.24 28.28 9.73
C ARG A 123 -7.99 28.80 8.32
N TYR A 124 -9.05 29.03 7.58
CA TYR A 124 -9.01 29.81 6.34
C TYR A 124 -9.10 31.30 6.71
N GLY A 125 -7.94 31.94 6.87
CA GLY A 125 -7.85 33.34 7.33
C GLY A 125 -8.20 34.33 6.23
N GLN A 126 -9.48 34.66 6.05
CA GLN A 126 -9.90 35.71 5.12
C GLN A 126 -10.01 37.09 5.78
N THR A 127 -9.45 38.11 5.15
CA THR A 127 -9.47 39.52 5.63
C THR A 127 -10.65 40.33 5.10
N LYS A 128 -11.38 39.80 4.10
CA LYS A 128 -12.40 40.54 3.34
C LYS A 128 -13.79 40.57 3.99
N LYS A 129 -14.08 39.67 4.93
CA LYS A 129 -15.39 39.56 5.59
C LYS A 129 -15.21 39.19 7.05
N MET A 130 -15.92 39.88 7.94
CA MET A 130 -16.10 39.43 9.31
C MET A 130 -17.14 38.30 9.27
N MET A 131 -16.77 37.11 9.75
CA MET A 131 -17.66 35.95 9.77
C MET A 131 -18.03 35.55 11.19
N ASP A 132 -19.29 35.16 11.38
CA ASP A 132 -19.80 34.65 12.65
C ASP A 132 -19.18 33.30 13.02
N LYS A 133 -18.80 32.49 12.01
CA LYS A 133 -18.12 31.21 12.18
C LYS A 133 -16.82 31.18 11.41
N VAL A 134 -15.80 30.63 12.05
CA VAL A 134 -14.48 30.41 11.45
C VAL A 134 -14.57 29.27 10.44
N GLU A 135 -14.15 29.54 9.20
CA GLU A 135 -13.94 28.51 8.18
C GLU A 135 -12.53 27.91 8.31
N PHE A 136 -12.39 26.67 7.86
CA PHE A 136 -11.14 25.91 7.89
C PHE A 136 -10.72 25.56 6.46
N VAL A 137 -9.42 25.41 6.24
CA VAL A 137 -8.91 24.96 4.94
C VAL A 137 -9.33 23.52 4.66
N HIS A 138 -9.35 23.13 3.38
CA HIS A 138 -9.49 21.72 3.02
C HIS A 138 -8.12 21.04 2.96
N MET A 139 -8.03 19.80 3.43
CA MET A 139 -6.79 19.02 3.46
C MET A 139 -6.94 17.76 2.62
N LEU A 140 -5.97 17.51 1.75
CA LEU A 140 -5.90 16.35 0.88
C LEU A 140 -4.56 15.64 1.04
N ASN A 141 -4.57 14.33 0.87
CA ASN A 141 -3.36 13.52 0.89
C ASN A 141 -3.43 12.43 -0.18
N ALA A 142 -2.30 12.16 -0.84
CA ALA A 142 -2.17 11.05 -1.76
C ALA A 142 -0.77 10.45 -1.70
N THR A 143 -0.66 9.12 -1.78
CA THR A 143 0.65 8.50 -1.96
C THR A 143 1.16 8.77 -3.38
N MET A 144 2.39 9.25 -3.53
CA MET A 144 3.05 9.31 -4.84
C MET A 144 3.75 7.99 -5.14
N CYS A 145 4.55 7.51 -4.18
CA CYS A 145 5.29 6.25 -4.31
C CYS A 145 5.56 5.64 -2.94
N ALA A 146 5.03 4.43 -2.70
CA ALA A 146 5.50 3.55 -1.64
C ALA A 146 6.61 2.67 -2.21
N THR A 147 7.85 2.86 -1.75
CA THR A 147 9.05 2.36 -2.44
C THR A 147 9.06 0.85 -2.58
N THR A 148 8.80 0.10 -1.49
CA THR A 148 8.87 -1.36 -1.51
C THR A 148 7.83 -2.00 -2.41
N ARG A 149 6.58 -1.49 -2.39
CA ARG A 149 5.50 -1.98 -3.27
C ARG A 149 5.74 -1.64 -4.72
N THR A 150 6.24 -0.43 -4.99
CA THR A 150 6.60 0.01 -6.35
C THR A 150 7.75 -0.81 -6.90
N ILE A 151 8.75 -1.13 -6.08
CA ILE A 151 9.80 -2.09 -6.44
C ILE A 151 9.17 -3.44 -6.80
N CYS A 152 8.27 -4.01 -6.00
CA CYS A 152 7.60 -5.27 -6.36
C CYS A 152 6.87 -5.18 -7.71
N ALA A 153 6.18 -4.07 -7.99
CA ALA A 153 5.50 -3.86 -9.27
C ALA A 153 6.49 -3.82 -10.45
N ILE A 154 7.61 -3.12 -10.30
CA ILE A 154 8.67 -3.06 -11.30
C ILE A 154 9.30 -4.44 -11.50
N LEU A 155 9.66 -5.14 -10.43
CA LEU A 155 10.25 -6.48 -10.48
C LEU A 155 9.36 -7.45 -11.26
N GLU A 156 8.04 -7.42 -11.06
CA GLU A 156 7.15 -8.32 -11.80
C GLU A 156 6.95 -7.89 -13.27
N ASN A 157 6.79 -6.58 -13.54
CA ASN A 157 6.48 -6.09 -14.89
C ASN A 157 7.70 -6.00 -15.82
N TYR A 158 8.92 -5.93 -15.28
CA TYR A 158 10.15 -5.76 -16.04
C TYR A 158 11.10 -6.97 -16.01
N GLN A 159 10.66 -8.13 -15.49
CA GLN A 159 11.48 -9.34 -15.50
C GLN A 159 11.67 -9.92 -16.91
N THR A 160 12.85 -10.47 -17.16
CA THR A 160 13.25 -11.23 -18.34
C THR A 160 13.93 -12.53 -17.88
N GLU A 161 14.42 -13.35 -18.81
CA GLU A 161 15.22 -14.54 -18.46
C GLU A 161 16.56 -14.18 -17.78
N GLU A 162 17.10 -13.00 -18.07
CA GLU A 162 18.44 -12.57 -17.61
C GLU A 162 18.41 -11.74 -16.32
N GLY A 163 17.29 -11.07 -16.03
CA GLY A 163 17.19 -10.17 -14.89
C GLY A 163 15.97 -9.27 -14.95
N ILE A 164 16.11 -8.05 -14.40
CA ILE A 164 15.06 -7.04 -14.38
C ILE A 164 15.52 -5.83 -15.19
N VAL A 165 14.79 -5.50 -16.25
CA VAL A 165 15.07 -4.31 -17.07
C VAL A 165 14.76 -3.06 -16.23
N VAL A 166 15.65 -2.07 -16.26
CA VAL A 166 15.44 -0.82 -15.54
C VAL A 166 14.51 0.09 -16.36
N PRO A 167 13.38 0.55 -15.78
CA PRO A 167 12.49 1.51 -16.42
C PRO A 167 13.22 2.76 -16.89
N GLU A 168 12.89 3.26 -18.07
CA GLU A 168 13.62 4.35 -18.74
C GLU A 168 13.82 5.58 -17.83
N LYS A 169 12.77 6.00 -17.12
CA LYS A 169 12.79 7.16 -16.21
C LYS A 169 13.65 6.96 -14.96
N LEU A 170 14.03 5.73 -14.63
CA LEU A 170 14.89 5.44 -13.48
C LEU A 170 16.37 5.37 -13.84
N ARG A 171 16.73 5.17 -15.10
CA ARG A 171 18.11 4.90 -15.54
C ARG A 171 19.09 6.00 -15.17
N GLU A 172 18.67 7.26 -15.25
CA GLU A 172 19.50 8.42 -14.88
C GLU A 172 19.93 8.40 -13.40
N PHE A 173 19.12 7.81 -12.53
CA PHE A 173 19.38 7.75 -11.09
C PHE A 173 20.11 6.47 -10.67
N MET A 174 20.36 5.55 -11.60
CA MET A 174 21.02 4.27 -11.33
C MET A 174 22.54 4.40 -11.43
N PRO A 175 23.30 3.65 -10.60
CA PRO A 175 24.75 3.65 -10.67
C PRO A 175 25.23 3.08 -12.01
N PRO A 176 26.45 3.47 -12.46
CA PRO A 176 27.05 2.92 -13.66
C PRO A 176 27.08 1.39 -13.62
N GLY A 177 26.71 0.75 -14.74
CA GLY A 177 26.63 -0.71 -14.86
C GLY A 177 25.29 -1.34 -14.43
N LEU A 178 24.38 -0.59 -13.80
CA LEU A 178 23.01 -1.04 -13.48
C LEU A 178 21.94 -0.13 -14.13
N GLN A 179 22.29 0.58 -15.20
CA GLN A 179 21.37 1.52 -15.84
C GLN A 179 20.38 0.83 -16.79
N GLU A 180 20.72 -0.33 -17.34
CA GLU A 180 19.88 -1.01 -18.33
C GLU A 180 19.19 -2.24 -17.76
N LEU A 181 19.92 -3.08 -17.03
CA LEU A 181 19.48 -4.37 -16.51
C LEU A 181 20.06 -4.60 -15.11
N ILE A 182 19.25 -5.14 -14.21
CA ILE A 182 19.68 -5.70 -12.92
C ILE A 182 19.70 -7.22 -13.09
N PRO A 183 20.88 -7.85 -13.25
CA PRO A 183 20.98 -9.28 -13.59
C PRO A 183 20.62 -10.18 -12.40
N PHE A 184 20.10 -11.38 -12.70
CA PHE A 184 19.95 -12.41 -11.68
C PHE A 184 21.31 -12.96 -11.25
N VAL A 185 21.54 -12.99 -9.94
CA VAL A 185 22.80 -13.49 -9.33
C VAL A 185 22.62 -14.75 -8.49
N LYS A 186 21.38 -15.22 -8.33
CA LYS A 186 21.01 -16.39 -7.53
C LYS A 186 19.88 -17.15 -8.22
N PRO A 187 19.80 -18.48 -8.07
CA PRO A 187 18.66 -19.26 -8.55
C PRO A 187 17.40 -18.91 -7.74
N ALA A 188 16.23 -19.14 -8.35
CA ALA A 188 14.96 -18.91 -7.68
C ALA A 188 14.89 -19.76 -6.39
N PRO A 189 14.30 -19.26 -5.30
CA PRO A 189 14.23 -20.00 -4.04
C PRO A 189 13.52 -21.36 -4.13
N ILE A 190 12.71 -21.59 -5.15
CA ILE A 190 12.00 -22.85 -5.40
C ILE A 190 12.95 -23.91 -5.98
N ASP A 191 13.98 -23.50 -6.72
CA ASP A 191 14.96 -24.38 -7.35
C ASP A 191 16.12 -24.75 -6.40
N GLN A 192 16.15 -24.14 -5.20
CA GLN A 192 17.11 -24.48 -4.17
C GLN A 192 16.66 -25.77 -3.48
N GLU A 193 17.43 -26.86 -3.61
CA GLU A 193 17.16 -28.08 -2.85
C GLU A 193 16.99 -27.76 -1.35
N PRO A 194 15.92 -28.24 -0.69
CA PRO A 194 15.72 -27.94 0.71
C PRO A 194 16.89 -28.49 1.51
N SER A 195 17.53 -27.61 2.29
CA SER A 195 18.67 -27.96 3.13
C SER A 195 18.33 -29.13 4.06
N LYS A 196 19.32 -29.94 4.47
CA LYS A 196 19.13 -31.05 5.43
C LYS A 196 18.41 -30.61 6.73
N LYS A 197 18.53 -29.33 7.13
CA LYS A 197 17.79 -28.73 8.26
C LYS A 197 16.29 -28.55 7.97
N GLN A 198 15.94 -28.08 6.78
CA GLN A 198 14.54 -27.94 6.34
C GLN A 198 13.85 -29.29 6.15
N LYS A 199 14.56 -30.31 5.61
CA LYS A 199 14.05 -31.69 5.53
C LYS A 199 13.72 -32.27 6.92
N LYS A 200 14.61 -32.10 7.91
CA LYS A 200 14.37 -32.55 9.29
C LYS A 200 13.21 -31.81 9.98
N GLN A 201 13.07 -30.50 9.77
CA GLN A 201 11.93 -29.76 10.31
C GLN A 201 10.61 -30.21 9.68
N HIS A 202 10.60 -30.44 8.36
CA HIS A 202 9.39 -30.87 7.65
C HIS A 202 8.95 -32.29 8.06
N GLU A 203 9.88 -33.23 8.23
CA GLU A 203 9.63 -34.57 8.78
C GLU A 203 9.17 -34.52 10.24
N GLY A 204 9.77 -33.65 11.07
CA GLY A 204 9.38 -33.45 12.46
C GLY A 204 7.95 -32.91 12.61
N SER A 205 7.54 -32.02 11.71
CA SER A 205 6.15 -31.52 11.65
C SER A 205 5.15 -32.57 11.16
N LYS A 206 5.51 -33.42 10.18
CA LYS A 206 4.66 -34.55 9.74
C LYS A 206 4.43 -35.58 10.85
N LYS A 207 5.47 -35.93 11.61
CA LYS A 207 5.34 -36.86 12.76
C LYS A 207 4.49 -36.28 13.91
N LYS A 208 4.53 -34.97 14.14
CA LYS A 208 3.68 -34.30 15.15
C LYS A 208 2.21 -34.15 14.72
N GLY A 209 1.94 -34.07 13.41
CA GLY A 209 0.57 -34.10 12.87
C GLY A 209 -0.08 -35.47 12.99
N ALA A 210 0.65 -36.54 12.65
CA ALA A 210 0.15 -37.91 12.72
C ALA A 210 -0.16 -38.40 14.16
N ALA A 211 0.48 -37.82 15.18
CA ALA A 211 0.22 -38.15 16.58
C ALA A 211 -1.07 -37.52 17.15
N LYS A 212 -1.74 -36.62 16.40
CA LYS A 212 -2.96 -35.93 16.84
C LYS A 212 -4.26 -36.47 16.24
N ASP A 213 -4.19 -37.34 15.24
CA ASP A 213 -5.37 -37.98 14.65
C ASP A 213 -5.61 -39.35 15.28
N VAL A 214 -6.23 -39.34 16.46
CA VAL A 214 -6.95 -40.52 16.98
C VAL A 214 -8.38 -40.45 16.41
N PRO A 215 -8.91 -41.50 15.76
CA PRO A 215 -10.25 -41.49 15.17
C PRO A 215 -11.35 -41.15 16.19
N LEU A 216 -12.36 -40.42 15.73
CA LEU A 216 -13.49 -39.89 16.52
C LEU A 216 -14.41 -40.97 17.14
N GLU A 217 -14.22 -42.25 16.88
CA GLU A 217 -15.05 -43.34 17.43
C GLU A 217 -14.93 -43.52 18.95
N ASN A 218 -13.81 -43.15 19.59
CA ASN A 218 -13.56 -43.48 21.01
C ASN A 218 -14.04 -42.44 22.03
N ARG A 219 -14.74 -41.37 21.63
CA ARG A 219 -15.26 -40.35 22.57
C ARG A 219 -16.72 -40.54 22.99
N LEU A 220 -17.44 -41.51 22.45
CA LEU A 220 -18.88 -41.69 22.70
C LEU A 220 -19.24 -42.78 23.73
N GLN A 221 -18.27 -43.45 24.36
CA GLN A 221 -18.54 -44.53 25.34
C GLN A 221 -18.54 -44.10 26.82
N ASN A 222 -18.29 -42.82 27.16
CA ASN A 222 -18.19 -42.38 28.57
C ASN A 222 -19.26 -41.37 29.01
N MET A 223 -20.44 -41.37 28.40
CA MET A 223 -21.60 -40.62 28.92
C MET A 223 -22.76 -41.57 29.17
N GLU A 224 -22.57 -42.50 30.11
CA GLU A 224 -23.69 -43.14 30.80
C GLU A 224 -24.10 -42.32 32.02
N VAL A 225 -25.41 -42.19 32.15
CA VAL A 225 -26.22 -41.43 33.09
C VAL A 225 -25.97 -41.87 34.53
N THR A 226 -25.75 -40.91 35.44
CA THR A 226 -26.04 -41.10 36.87
C THR A 226 -27.15 -40.15 37.30
N ASN A 227 -28.34 -40.73 37.49
CA ASN A 227 -29.46 -40.13 38.21
C ASN A 227 -29.14 -40.03 39.70
N SER A 228 -29.33 -38.85 40.29
CA SER A 228 -29.76 -38.61 41.69
C SER A 228 -30.17 -37.15 41.81
#